data_AF-A0A3B8IIX3-F1
#
_entry.id   AF-A0A3B8IIX3-F1
#
_cell.length_a   1.000
_cell.length_b   1.000
_cell.length_c   1.000
_cell.angle_alpha   90.00
_cell.angle_beta   90.00
_cell.angle_gamma   90.00
#
_symmetry.space_group_name_H-M   'P 1'
#
loop_
_entity.id
_entity.type
_entity.pdbx_description
1 polymer ?
#
loop_
_entity_poly.entity_id
_entity_poly.type
_entity_poly.pdbx_seq_one_letter_code
_entity_poly.pdbx_strand_id
1 'polypeptide(L)' 'MLLQFAQYVGDAFAEQNGYAPEVYVKSRLALNGRRSQPYTKDTLNVYAAAQPMKQNWILPFIP' A
#
# COMPACT_ATOMS: atom_id res chain seq x y z
N MET A 1 7.05 7.66 -2.31
CA MET A 1 7.12 6.68 -3.41
C MET A 1 5.96 5.68 -3.38
N LEU A 2 5.96 4.61 -2.56
CA LEU A 2 4.92 3.56 -2.64
C LEU A 2 3.48 4.08 -2.42
N LEU A 3 3.27 4.94 -1.41
CA LEU A 3 1.95 5.54 -1.13
C LEU A 3 1.46 6.43 -2.28
N GLN A 4 2.33 7.34 -2.72
CA GLN A 4 2.03 8.29 -3.78
C GLN A 4 1.72 7.58 -5.10
N PHE A 5 2.42 6.48 -5.40
CA PHE A 5 2.13 5.68 -6.58
C PHE A 5 0.77 4.99 -6.47
N ALA A 6 0.44 4.42 -5.30
CA ALA A 6 -0.89 3.83 -5.08
C ALA A 6 -2.02 4.87 -5.21
N GLN A 7 -1.80 6.10 -4.72
CA GLN A 7 -2.73 7.22 -4.89
C GLN A 7 -2.87 7.61 -6.36
N TYR A 8 -1.75 7.79 -7.07
CA TYR A 8 -1.75 8.12 -8.49
C TYR A 8 -2.52 7.09 -9.34
N VAL A 9 -2.33 5.80 -9.08
CA VAL A 9 -3.07 4.74 -9.77
C VAL A 9 -4.57 4.83 -9.47
N GLY A 10 -4.94 5.12 -8.22
CA GLY A 10 -6.34 5.32 -7.82
C GLY A 10 -6.98 6.51 -8.53
N ASP A 11 -6.27 7.64 -8.59
CA ASP A 11 -6.74 8.85 -9.26
C ASP A 11 -6.90 8.63 -10.77
N ALA A 12 -5.91 8.01 -11.43
CA ALA A 12 -5.97 7.71 -12.85
C ALA A 12 -7.14 6.78 -13.20
N PHE A 13 -7.44 5.78 -12.34
CA PHE A 13 -8.60 4.93 -12.52
C PHE A 13 -9.91 5.70 -12.34
N ALA A 14 -9.99 6.55 -11.31
CA ALA A 14 -11.20 7.32 -11.01
C ALA A 14 -11.52 8.32 -12.13
N GLU A 15 -10.50 8.97 -12.70
CA GLU A 15 -10.62 9.86 -13.85
C GLU A 15 -11.19 9.15 -15.09
N GLN A 16 -10.76 7.91 -15.35
CA GLN A 16 -11.19 7.15 -16.52
C GLN A 16 -12.59 6.55 -16.38
N ASN A 17 -13.01 6.19 -15.17
CA ASN A 17 -14.21 5.39 -14.95
C ASN A 17 -15.34 6.15 -14.23
N GLY A 18 -15.06 7.33 -13.66
CA GLY A 18 -16.05 8.12 -12.92
C GLY A 18 -16.38 7.60 -11.52
N TYR A 19 -15.62 6.62 -11.00
CA TYR A 19 -15.76 6.12 -9.62
C TYR A 19 -14.42 5.71 -9.00
N ALA A 20 -14.30 5.85 -7.69
CA ALA A 20 -13.09 5.53 -6.93
C ALA A 20 -12.87 4.00 -6.83
N PRO A 21 -11.65 3.49 -7.10
CA PRO A 21 -11.33 2.09 -6.88
C PRO A 21 -10.97 1.82 -5.42
N GLU A 22 -10.86 0.53 -5.08
CA GLU A 22 -10.11 0.10 -3.90
C GLU A 22 -8.68 -0.24 -4.29
N VAL A 23 -7.71 0.30 -3.56
CA VAL A 23 -6.29 0.05 -3.84
C VAL A 23 -5.65 -0.66 -2.65
N TYR A 24 -5.17 -1.88 -2.89
CA TYR A 24 -4.46 -2.70 -1.92
C TYR A 24 -3.02 -2.88 -2.36
N VAL A 25 -2.08 -2.69 -1.44
CA VAL A 25 -0.66 -2.84 -1.75
C VAL A 25 -0.10 -4.07 -1.05
N LYS A 26 0.34 -5.04 -1.83
CA LYS A 26 1.01 -6.26 -1.36
C LYS A 26 2.49 -6.21 -1.70
N SER A 27 3.29 -5.85 -0.70
CA SER A 27 4.74 -5.73 -0.82
C SER A 27 5.45 -6.60 0.21
N ARG A 28 6.68 -7.01 -0.12
CA ARG A 28 7.56 -7.77 0.76
C ARG A 28 8.96 -7.18 0.72
N LEU A 29 9.65 -7.24 1.85
CA LEU A 29 11.03 -6.76 1.99
C LEU A 29 11.95 -7.93 2.33
N ALA A 30 13.14 -7.95 1.76
CA ALA A 30 14.25 -8.80 2.16
C ALA A 30 15.45 -7.91 2.51
N LEU A 31 16.18 -8.25 3.57
CA LEU A 31 17.34 -7.47 4.03
C LEU A 31 18.53 -8.42 4.18
N ASN A 32 19.64 -8.14 3.50
CA ASN A 32 20.92 -8.84 3.67
C ASN A 32 20.80 -10.38 3.64
N GLY A 33 20.08 -10.93 2.66
CA GLY A 33 19.90 -12.37 2.50
C GLY A 33 18.92 -13.02 3.48
N ARG A 34 18.29 -12.26 4.39
CA ARG A 34 17.21 -12.77 5.25
C ARG A 34 15.97 -13.10 4.43
N ARG A 35 15.18 -14.07 4.92
CA ARG A 35 13.92 -14.47 4.30
C ARG A 35 13.02 -13.25 4.12
N SER A 36 12.47 -13.11 2.91
CA SER A 36 11.50 -12.08 2.59
C SER A 36 10.31 -12.15 3.56
N GLN A 37 9.90 -11.00 4.11
CA GLN A 37 8.72 -10.88 4.96
C GLN A 37 7.74 -9.82 4.46
N PRO A 38 6.43 -9.95 4.79
CA PRO A 38 5.43 -8.94 4.45
C PRO A 38 5.88 -7.56 4.91
N TYR A 39 5.78 -6.58 4.02
CA TYR A 39 6.15 -5.19 4.28
C TYR A 39 4.92 -4.30 4.46
N THR A 40 3.82 -4.62 3.78
CA THR A 40 2.56 -3.89 3.86
C THR A 40 1.41 -4.79 4.33
N LYS A 41 0.45 -4.20 5.03
CA LYS A 41 -0.83 -4.82 5.34
C LYS A 41 -1.69 -4.83 4.07
N ASP A 42 -1.86 -5.99 3.45
CA ASP A 42 -2.52 -6.16 2.15
C ASP A 42 -4.06 -6.13 2.23
N THR A 43 -4.63 -5.95 3.42
CA THR A 43 -6.07 -5.82 3.64
C THR A 43 -6.53 -4.37 3.84
N LEU A 44 -5.63 -3.40 3.78
CA LEU A 44 -5.98 -1.97 3.92
C LEU A 44 -6.16 -1.34 2.55
N ASN A 45 -7.34 -0.77 2.29
CA ASN A 45 -7.56 0.09 1.13
C ASN A 45 -6.83 1.42 1.36
N VAL A 46 -5.65 1.58 0.76
CA VAL A 46 -4.78 2.74 0.98
C VAL A 46 -5.26 3.99 0.26
N TYR A 47 -6.14 3.84 -0.72
CA TYR A 47 -6.71 4.95 -1.47
C TYR A 47 -7.80 5.65 -0.64
N ALA A 48 -8.66 4.88 0.03
CA ALA A 48 -9.72 5.41 0.89
C ALA A 48 -9.22 5.82 2.30
N ALA A 49 -8.04 5.37 2.72
CA ALA A 49 -7.51 5.66 4.05
C ALA A 49 -6.94 7.08 4.16
N ALA A 50 -7.52 7.91 5.05
CA ALA A 50 -7.08 9.28 5.26
C ALA A 50 -5.62 9.40 5.76
N GLN A 51 -5.17 8.45 6.60
CA GLN A 51 -3.81 8.42 7.15
C GLN A 51 -3.28 6.98 7.23
N PRO A 52 -2.90 6.34 6.10
CA PRO A 52 -2.53 4.91 6.05
C PRO A 52 -1.37 4.57 6.98
N MET A 53 -0.43 5.50 7.13
CA MET A 53 0.74 5.36 8.02
C MET A 53 0.37 5.23 9.50
N LYS A 54 -0.75 5.83 9.93
CA LYS A 54 -1.25 5.69 11.31
C LYS A 54 -2.18 4.48 11.48
N GLN A 55 -2.54 3.80 10.38
CA GLN A 55 -3.45 2.65 10.36
C GLN A 55 -2.69 1.32 10.19
N ASN A 56 -1.41 1.29 10.58
CA ASN A 56 -0.55 0.10 10.49
C ASN A 56 -0.44 -0.46 9.06
N TRP A 57 -0.42 0.41 8.05
CA TRP A 57 -0.20 -0.01 6.67
C TRP A 57 1.19 -0.60 6.47
N ILE A 58 2.22 0.03 7.03
CA ILE A 58 3.58 -0.52 7.05
C ILE A 58 3.69 -1.47 8.24
N LEU A 59 4.08 -2.70 7.96
CA LEU A 59 4.27 -3.71 8.99
C LEU A 59 5.65 -3.54 9.64
N PRO A 60 5.76 -3.77 10.97
CA PRO A 60 7.05 -3.73 11.63
C PRO A 60 7.96 -4.82 11.05
N PHE A 61 9.22 -4.46 10.83
CA PHE A 61 10.25 -5.43 10.47
C PHE A 61 10.65 -6.20 11.72
N ILE A 62 10.33 -7.49 11.78
CA ILE A 62 10.77 -8.37 12.86
C ILE A 62 12.10 -8.99 12.42
N PRO A 63 13.21 -8.72 13.14
CA PRO A 63 14.56 -9.13 12.72
C PRO A 63 14.83 -10.63 12.81
#